data_AF-A0A094ICC7-F1
#
_entry.id   AF-A0A094ICC7-F1
#
_cell.length_a   1.000
_cell.length_b   1.000
_cell.length_c   1.000
_cell.angle_alpha   90.00
_cell.angle_beta   90.00
_cell.angle_gamma   90.00
#
_symmetry.space_group_name_H-M   'P 1'
#
loop_
_entity.id
_entity.type
_entity.pdbx_description
1 polymer ?
#
loop_
_entity_poly.entity_id
_entity_poly.type
_entity_poly.pdbx_seq_one_letter_code
_entity_poly.pdbx_strand_id
1 'polypeptide(L)'
;MTGSRAPLWREKDISTAATNYASIHSCKVAIVGVSAQDNGNSQLPRDRSRQEPGTHGPVATYNHNAVFGSKGLYSATITRLQASKAAGVWSQPKIDASLANNEQDVPAYIPMAQYISNSWIDDGEEARAPVEPDVSIAMPATSLKLVKAIELMYHSMPASEIQNCFPKHVTNIGKRDIVSAFYEMKRHSSAVTRATLDRGFLLSCSIIEEAAKSGDFLEEMEHDDDLHRISAINRFIRPEHIKYLFSDQFKAVSHHFIFHNFARTDPQEDKLRMDLRKYLRFTTSHVIYDFLRFVISVKQGDKDIIDKKGPRRILVRDNYYVMPGSGPAGEVYKSIKRLPAAEGFDTHSRTMSIGGTTTVEKTT
;
A
#
# COMPACT_ATOMS: atom_id res chain seq x y z
N MET A 1 20.18 23.56 -26.48
CA MET A 1 19.94 22.10 -26.58
C MET A 1 19.03 21.71 -25.43
N THR A 2 17.83 21.28 -25.75
CA THR A 2 16.61 21.36 -24.93
C THR A 2 16.51 20.23 -23.92
N GLY A 3 16.51 20.60 -22.63
CA GLY A 3 16.21 19.72 -21.51
C GLY A 3 14.70 19.43 -21.44
N SER A 4 14.35 18.14 -21.42
CA SER A 4 12.99 17.67 -21.25
C SER A 4 12.67 17.60 -19.75
N ARG A 5 11.91 18.58 -19.25
CA ARG A 5 11.32 18.58 -17.91
C ARG A 5 10.06 17.70 -17.94
N ALA A 6 9.99 16.70 -17.06
CA ALA A 6 8.74 16.00 -16.77
C ALA A 6 7.67 17.00 -16.28
N PRO A 7 6.38 16.79 -16.61
CA PRO A 7 5.33 17.74 -16.24
C PRO A 7 5.14 17.74 -14.72
N LEU A 8 5.45 18.87 -14.10
CA LEU A 8 5.05 19.26 -12.75
C LEU A 8 3.51 19.36 -12.71
N TRP A 9 2.87 18.59 -11.84
CA TRP A 9 1.45 18.73 -11.53
C TRP A 9 1.18 20.11 -10.94
N ARG A 10 0.13 20.80 -11.43
CA ARG A 10 -0.29 22.12 -10.92
C ARG A 10 -1.11 21.95 -9.65
N GLU A 11 -0.86 22.82 -8.66
CA GLU A 11 -1.50 22.88 -7.33
C GLU A 11 -3.04 22.93 -7.30
N LYS A 12 -3.71 23.17 -8.44
CA LYS A 12 -5.17 23.39 -8.47
C LYS A 12 -6.03 22.14 -8.32
N ASP A 13 -5.49 20.95 -8.53
CA ASP A 13 -6.30 19.72 -8.49
C ASP A 13 -6.44 19.10 -7.08
N ILE A 14 -5.74 19.66 -6.07
CA ILE A 14 -5.70 19.12 -4.69
C ILE A 14 -6.77 19.76 -3.79
N SER A 15 -7.23 20.98 -4.10
CA SER A 15 -8.12 21.77 -3.24
C SER A 15 -9.52 21.17 -3.05
N THR A 16 -10.01 20.36 -3.98
CA THR A 16 -11.39 19.82 -3.94
C THR A 16 -11.48 18.48 -3.21
N ALA A 17 -10.34 17.78 -3.01
CA ALA A 17 -10.30 16.47 -2.33
C ALA A 17 -10.16 16.56 -0.80
N ALA A 18 -9.82 17.74 -0.26
CA ALA A 18 -9.52 17.95 1.16
C ALA A 18 -10.73 17.78 2.10
N THR A 19 -11.94 18.09 1.64
CA THR A 19 -13.14 18.16 2.52
C THR A 19 -13.64 16.79 2.99
N ASN A 20 -13.38 15.71 2.24
CA ASN A 20 -13.82 14.35 2.59
C ASN A 20 -12.79 13.56 3.43
N TYR A 21 -11.53 14.01 3.47
CA TYR A 21 -10.44 13.29 4.16
C TYR A 21 -10.44 13.53 5.68
N ALA A 22 -10.78 14.75 6.12
CA ALA A 22 -10.80 15.13 7.54
C ALA A 22 -11.87 14.38 8.37
N SER A 23 -12.99 14.00 7.77
CA SER A 23 -14.13 13.38 8.47
C SER A 23 -13.84 11.93 8.92
N ILE A 24 -13.08 11.18 8.12
CA ILE A 24 -12.71 9.78 8.43
C ILE A 24 -11.61 9.71 9.51
N HIS A 25 -10.69 10.68 9.52
CA HIS A 25 -9.59 10.73 10.49
C HIS A 25 -10.01 11.25 11.87
N SER A 26 -11.00 12.15 11.96
CA SER A 26 -11.49 12.65 13.26
C SER A 26 -12.32 11.59 14.03
N CYS A 27 -13.06 10.71 13.33
CA CYS A 27 -13.92 9.72 13.98
C CYS A 27 -13.17 8.53 14.62
N LYS A 28 -11.94 8.20 14.17
CA LYS A 28 -11.20 7.05 14.72
C LYS A 28 -10.31 7.39 15.92
N VAL A 29 -9.86 8.65 16.05
CA VAL A 29 -9.06 9.08 17.22
C VAL A 29 -9.91 9.10 18.50
N ALA A 30 -11.23 9.30 18.38
CA ALA A 30 -12.14 9.33 19.52
C ALA A 30 -12.43 7.96 20.18
N ILE A 31 -12.17 6.82 19.50
CA ILE A 31 -12.63 5.49 19.98
C ILE A 31 -11.62 4.81 20.93
N VAL A 32 -10.37 5.32 21.05
CA VAL A 32 -9.33 4.70 21.90
C VAL A 32 -9.20 5.36 23.29
N GLY A 33 -10.07 6.31 23.64
CA GLY A 33 -10.09 6.95 24.96
C GLY A 33 -11.18 6.38 25.87
N VAL A 34 -10.96 5.21 26.48
CA VAL A 34 -11.75 4.77 27.65
C VAL A 34 -10.79 4.49 28.80
N SER A 35 -10.91 5.23 29.91
CA SER A 35 -11.05 4.65 31.26
C SER A 35 -11.14 5.71 32.39
N ALA A 36 -12.22 5.59 33.17
CA ALA A 36 -12.30 5.63 34.65
C ALA A 36 -12.39 6.94 35.49
N GLN A 37 -13.21 6.77 36.54
CA GLN A 37 -13.39 7.48 37.82
C GLN A 37 -14.44 8.61 37.84
N ASP A 38 -15.62 8.47 38.46
CA ASP A 38 -16.02 8.06 39.83
C ASP A 38 -15.85 9.18 40.89
N ASN A 39 -17.02 9.62 41.38
CA ASN A 39 -17.38 10.35 42.61
C ASN A 39 -16.60 11.60 43.09
N GLY A 40 -17.36 12.68 43.38
CA GLY A 40 -16.89 13.72 44.29
C GLY A 40 -17.61 15.08 44.18
N ASN A 41 -18.75 15.18 44.86
CA ASN A 41 -19.50 16.42 45.09
C ASN A 41 -18.67 17.42 45.93
N SER A 42 -18.60 18.71 45.56
CA SER A 42 -18.55 19.86 46.48
C SER A 42 -18.51 21.20 45.74
N GLN A 43 -19.43 22.08 46.13
CA GLN A 43 -19.54 23.50 45.78
C GLN A 43 -18.32 24.30 46.26
N LEU A 44 -18.04 25.45 45.63
CA LEU A 44 -17.95 26.81 46.25
C LEU A 44 -17.45 27.88 45.23
N PRO A 45 -17.52 29.20 45.53
CA PRO A 45 -18.06 30.22 44.64
C PRO A 45 -17.00 31.14 43.96
N ARG A 46 -17.54 32.07 43.17
CA ARG A 46 -16.93 33.32 42.65
C ARG A 46 -15.71 33.83 43.45
N ASP A 47 -14.65 34.21 42.75
CA ASP A 47 -14.11 35.55 42.97
C ASP A 47 -13.38 36.17 41.77
N ARG A 48 -13.55 37.48 41.62
CA ARG A 48 -12.90 38.36 40.65
C ARG A 48 -11.62 38.91 41.27
N SER A 49 -10.49 38.81 40.59
CA SER A 49 -9.42 39.80 40.77
C SER A 49 -8.37 39.77 39.66
N ARG A 50 -8.22 40.95 39.03
CA ARG A 50 -7.01 41.56 38.44
C ARG A 50 -6.17 40.74 37.45
N GLN A 51 -6.30 41.08 36.17
CA GLN A 51 -5.23 40.95 35.17
C GLN A 51 -4.35 42.20 35.21
N GLU A 52 -3.05 42.01 35.42
CA GLU A 52 -2.00 42.92 34.95
C GLU A 52 -1.60 42.52 33.51
N PRO A 53 -1.24 43.48 32.63
CA PRO A 53 -0.91 43.19 31.24
C PRO A 53 0.53 42.68 31.12
N GLY A 54 0.69 41.35 31.15
CA GLY A 54 1.94 40.67 30.83
C GLY A 54 2.11 40.47 29.33
N THR A 55 3.22 40.96 28.80
CA THR A 55 3.69 40.91 27.42
C THR A 55 3.55 39.53 26.79
N HIS A 56 2.53 39.35 25.92
CA HIS A 56 2.41 38.17 25.07
C HIS A 56 3.45 38.23 23.95
N GLY A 57 4.61 37.61 24.17
CA GLY A 57 5.41 37.09 23.06
C GLY A 57 4.58 36.05 22.29
N PRO A 58 4.85 35.83 20.99
CA PRO A 58 4.09 34.86 20.20
C PRO A 58 4.25 33.48 20.84
N VAL A 59 3.17 32.99 21.43
CA VAL A 59 3.05 31.61 21.88
C VAL A 59 3.19 30.78 20.62
N ALA A 60 4.29 30.04 20.48
CA ALA A 60 4.48 29.09 19.41
C ALA A 60 3.27 28.15 19.42
N THR A 61 2.40 28.29 18.42
CA THR A 61 1.26 27.41 18.22
C THR A 61 1.81 26.03 17.94
N TYR A 62 1.73 25.15 18.95
CA TYR A 62 2.05 23.74 18.82
C TYR A 62 1.12 23.14 17.78
N ASN A 63 1.64 22.83 16.60
CA ASN A 63 0.91 22.07 15.61
C ASN A 63 0.78 20.62 16.10
N HIS A 64 -0.35 20.29 16.74
CA HIS A 64 -0.66 18.94 17.22
C HIS A 64 -0.65 17.87 16.10
N ASN A 65 -0.67 18.30 14.83
CA ASN A 65 -0.64 17.42 13.68
C ASN A 65 0.75 17.30 13.03
N ALA A 66 1.74 18.10 13.42
CA ALA A 66 3.08 18.03 12.84
C ALA A 66 3.71 16.66 13.06
N VAL A 67 4.36 16.12 12.02
CA VAL A 67 5.08 14.83 12.09
C VAL A 67 6.25 14.93 13.07
N PHE A 68 6.89 16.10 13.12
CA PHE A 68 7.94 16.44 14.08
C PHE A 68 7.45 17.60 14.94
N GLY A 69 7.27 17.38 16.24
CA GLY A 69 6.84 18.45 17.16
C GLY A 69 7.90 19.52 17.42
N SER A 70 9.14 19.32 16.93
CA SER A 70 10.23 20.29 16.98
C SER A 70 11.41 19.86 16.09
N LYS A 71 12.29 20.80 15.77
CA LYS A 71 13.61 20.52 15.15
C LYS A 71 14.44 19.50 15.95
N GLY A 72 14.32 19.49 17.28
CA GLY A 72 14.97 18.49 18.13
C GLY A 72 14.48 17.07 17.88
N LEU A 73 13.15 16.89 17.75
CA LEU A 73 12.55 15.59 17.42
C LEU A 73 12.87 15.15 15.99
N TYR A 74 12.99 16.10 15.06
CA TYR A 74 13.49 15.81 13.71
C TYR A 74 14.91 15.23 13.74
N SER A 75 15.86 15.94 14.36
CA SER A 75 17.25 15.48 14.48
C SER A 75 17.35 14.12 15.19
N ALA A 76 16.56 13.92 16.25
CA ALA A 76 16.46 12.64 16.95
C ALA A 76 15.92 11.52 16.04
N THR A 77 14.92 11.82 15.20
CA THR A 77 14.38 10.86 14.23
C THR A 77 15.43 10.44 13.20
N ILE A 78 16.19 11.38 12.65
CA ILE A 78 17.25 11.06 11.69
C ILE A 78 18.37 10.24 12.35
N THR A 79 18.76 10.62 13.57
CA THR A 79 19.75 9.87 14.36
C THR A 79 19.28 8.43 14.64
N ARG A 80 18.01 8.26 15.06
CA ARG A 80 17.38 6.96 15.28
C ARG A 80 17.33 6.12 14.00
N LEU A 81 17.03 6.74 12.86
CA LEU A 81 16.99 6.06 11.56
C LEU A 81 18.37 5.52 11.18
N GLN A 82 19.43 6.33 11.34
CA GLN A 82 20.82 5.94 11.10
C GLN A 82 21.30 4.86 12.06
N ALA A 83 21.03 5.01 13.37
CA ALA A 83 21.36 4.01 14.38
C ALA A 83 20.67 2.67 14.09
N SER A 84 19.40 2.71 13.67
CA SER A 84 18.64 1.50 13.29
C SER A 84 19.22 0.82 12.04
N LYS A 85 19.79 1.60 11.11
CA LYS A 85 20.50 1.06 9.93
C LYS A 85 21.78 0.34 10.37
N ALA A 86 22.58 0.99 11.22
CA ALA A 86 23.82 0.42 11.76
C ALA A 86 23.57 -0.85 12.59
N ALA A 87 22.45 -0.91 13.31
CA ALA A 87 22.01 -2.08 14.07
C ALA A 87 21.37 -3.18 13.22
N GLY A 88 21.26 -3.01 11.89
CA GLY A 88 20.69 -4.01 10.99
C GLY A 88 19.17 -4.17 11.06
N VAL A 89 18.44 -3.24 11.69
CA VAL A 89 16.96 -3.25 11.74
C VAL A 89 16.36 -3.10 10.35
N TRP A 90 16.99 -2.27 9.53
CA TRP A 90 16.63 -2.07 8.13
C TRP A 90 17.89 -1.94 7.28
N SER A 91 17.75 -2.19 5.99
CA SER A 91 18.81 -2.07 4.99
C SER A 91 18.27 -1.39 3.74
N GLN A 92 19.17 -0.84 2.93
CA GLN A 92 18.80 -0.26 1.65
C GLN A 92 18.04 -1.29 0.80
N PRO A 93 16.85 -0.97 0.27
CA PRO A 93 16.16 -1.83 -0.66
C PRO A 93 17.01 -2.10 -1.90
N LYS A 94 17.05 -3.36 -2.34
CA LYS A 94 17.63 -3.74 -3.64
C LYS A 94 16.66 -3.34 -4.74
N ILE A 95 16.73 -2.08 -5.15
CA ILE A 95 15.92 -1.53 -6.24
C ILE A 95 16.78 -1.55 -7.50
N ASP A 96 16.31 -2.26 -8.52
CA ASP A 96 16.98 -2.29 -9.81
C ASP A 96 16.68 -0.99 -10.58
N ALA A 97 17.69 -0.12 -10.69
CA ALA A 97 17.61 1.14 -11.42
C ALA A 97 17.54 0.95 -12.95
N SER A 98 17.89 -0.23 -13.48
CA SER A 98 17.78 -0.53 -14.92
C SER A 98 16.33 -0.61 -15.42
N LEU A 99 15.37 -0.63 -14.49
CA LEU A 99 13.94 -0.64 -14.77
C LEU A 99 13.34 0.73 -15.09
N ALA A 100 14.16 1.78 -15.16
CA ALA A 100 13.76 3.05 -15.76
C ALA A 100 13.44 2.79 -17.25
N ASN A 101 12.18 2.48 -17.55
CA ASN A 101 11.66 2.06 -18.85
C ASN A 101 12.17 2.98 -19.99
N ASN A 102 13.23 2.55 -20.66
CA ASN A 102 13.74 3.12 -21.90
C ASN A 102 13.23 2.35 -23.13
N GLU A 103 12.28 1.43 -22.95
CA GLU A 103 11.66 0.66 -24.04
C GLU A 103 10.86 1.60 -24.94
N GLN A 104 11.29 1.68 -26.20
CA GLN A 104 10.61 2.46 -27.25
C GLN A 104 9.25 1.85 -27.63
N ASP A 105 9.11 0.53 -27.49
CA ASP A 105 7.89 -0.17 -27.82
C ASP A 105 6.85 0.02 -26.72
N VAL A 106 5.62 0.33 -27.14
CA VAL A 106 4.47 0.49 -26.24
C VAL A 106 3.96 -0.92 -25.85
N PRO A 107 3.96 -1.30 -24.56
CA PRO A 107 3.49 -2.60 -24.14
C PRO A 107 2.03 -2.84 -24.54
N ALA A 108 1.72 -4.05 -25.01
CA ALA A 108 0.36 -4.45 -25.33
C ALA A 108 -0.55 -4.39 -24.09
N TYR A 109 -1.80 -3.98 -24.29
CA TYR A 109 -2.82 -4.06 -23.26
C TYR A 109 -3.54 -5.40 -23.34
N ILE A 110 -3.38 -6.23 -22.30
CA ILE A 110 -4.12 -7.48 -22.16
C ILE A 110 -5.03 -7.33 -20.94
N PRO A 111 -6.35 -7.15 -21.10
CA PRO A 111 -7.25 -7.00 -19.97
C PRO A 111 -7.44 -8.33 -19.23
N MET A 112 -7.40 -8.31 -17.90
CA MET A 112 -7.70 -9.48 -17.06
C MET A 112 -9.11 -10.05 -17.27
N ALA A 113 -10.02 -9.29 -17.88
CA ALA A 113 -11.31 -9.78 -18.32
C ALA A 113 -11.20 -11.06 -19.15
N GLN A 114 -10.17 -11.20 -20.00
CA GLN A 114 -9.92 -12.39 -20.80
C GLN A 114 -9.69 -13.61 -19.90
N TYR A 115 -8.88 -13.45 -18.85
CA TYR A 115 -8.61 -14.53 -17.91
C TYR A 115 -9.84 -14.86 -17.07
N ILE A 116 -10.56 -13.87 -16.58
CA ILE A 116 -11.79 -14.09 -15.82
C ILE A 116 -12.87 -14.74 -16.69
N SER A 117 -12.88 -14.44 -18.00
CA SER A 117 -13.88 -14.97 -18.92
C SER A 117 -13.63 -16.41 -19.36
N ASN A 118 -12.38 -16.86 -19.33
CA ASN A 118 -11.95 -18.13 -19.91
C ASN A 118 -12.10 -19.29 -18.92
N SER A 119 -12.35 -20.48 -19.47
CA SER A 119 -12.12 -21.74 -18.75
C SER A 119 -10.61 -21.94 -18.67
N TRP A 120 -10.03 -21.99 -17.47
CA TRP A 120 -8.57 -22.19 -17.28
C TRP A 120 -8.13 -23.63 -17.51
N ILE A 121 -8.79 -24.31 -18.43
CA ILE A 121 -8.49 -25.65 -18.90
C ILE A 121 -8.06 -25.46 -20.34
N ASP A 122 -6.88 -25.96 -20.70
CA ASP A 122 -6.38 -25.91 -22.08
C ASP A 122 -7.32 -26.70 -23.00
N ASP A 123 -7.42 -26.28 -24.28
CA ASP A 123 -8.20 -27.00 -25.29
C ASP A 123 -7.76 -28.48 -25.34
N GLY A 124 -8.63 -29.39 -24.86
CA GLY A 124 -8.40 -30.83 -24.84
C GLY A 124 -8.05 -31.44 -23.48
N GLU A 125 -7.86 -30.65 -22.41
CA GLU A 125 -7.83 -31.20 -21.06
C GLU A 125 -9.27 -31.36 -20.54
N GLU A 126 -9.64 -32.55 -20.03
CA GLU A 126 -10.88 -32.70 -19.28
C GLU A 126 -10.64 -32.23 -17.85
N ALA A 127 -11.58 -31.44 -17.31
CA ALA A 127 -11.62 -31.14 -15.88
C ALA A 127 -11.61 -32.48 -15.13
N ARG A 128 -10.49 -32.85 -14.50
CA ARG A 128 -10.42 -34.10 -13.73
C ARG A 128 -11.57 -34.08 -12.73
N ALA A 129 -12.45 -35.08 -12.82
CA ALA A 129 -13.51 -35.26 -11.85
C ALA A 129 -12.89 -35.29 -10.45
N PRO A 130 -13.41 -34.52 -9.48
CA PRO A 130 -12.88 -34.54 -8.12
C PRO A 130 -13.02 -35.95 -7.57
N VAL A 131 -11.87 -36.62 -7.37
CA VAL A 131 -11.81 -37.90 -6.67
C VAL A 131 -11.88 -37.59 -5.19
N GLU A 132 -13.05 -37.77 -4.59
CA GLU A 132 -13.18 -37.70 -3.13
C GLU A 132 -12.60 -38.96 -2.45
N PRO A 133 -12.13 -38.85 -1.18
CA PRO A 133 -11.93 -37.63 -0.41
C PRO A 133 -10.49 -37.53 0.12
N ASP A 134 -9.67 -36.60 -0.39
CA ASP A 134 -8.60 -35.96 0.42
C ASP A 134 -7.69 -34.98 -0.33
N VAL A 135 -7.83 -34.79 -1.65
CA VAL A 135 -6.93 -33.86 -2.33
C VAL A 135 -7.50 -32.45 -2.27
N SER A 136 -7.03 -31.68 -1.28
CA SER A 136 -7.06 -30.21 -1.30
C SER A 136 -6.94 -29.72 -2.75
N ILE A 137 -7.98 -29.07 -3.28
CA ILE A 137 -7.96 -28.50 -4.62
C ILE A 137 -6.86 -27.43 -4.60
N ALA A 138 -5.66 -27.80 -5.05
CA ALA A 138 -4.56 -26.87 -5.18
C ALA A 138 -5.04 -25.72 -6.07
N MET A 139 -5.11 -24.51 -5.51
CA MET A 139 -5.65 -23.39 -6.26
C MET A 139 -4.81 -23.13 -7.51
N PRO A 140 -5.43 -23.00 -8.70
CA PRO A 140 -4.71 -22.66 -9.92
C PRO A 140 -3.84 -21.41 -9.74
N ALA A 141 -2.67 -21.40 -10.39
CA ALA A 141 -1.76 -20.26 -10.34
C ALA A 141 -2.45 -18.96 -10.79
N THR A 142 -3.38 -19.06 -11.75
CA THR A 142 -4.23 -17.97 -12.24
C THR A 142 -5.12 -17.40 -11.13
N SER A 143 -5.73 -18.23 -10.27
CA SER A 143 -6.47 -17.75 -9.08
C SER A 143 -5.58 -16.89 -8.19
N LEU A 144 -4.36 -17.35 -7.90
CA LEU A 144 -3.43 -16.62 -7.03
C LEU A 144 -2.97 -15.31 -7.66
N LYS A 145 -2.76 -15.26 -8.98
CA LYS A 145 -2.49 -14.01 -9.72
C LYS A 145 -3.68 -13.05 -9.64
N LEU A 146 -4.90 -13.54 -9.77
CA LEU A 146 -6.10 -12.71 -9.61
C LEU A 146 -6.28 -12.20 -8.18
N VAL A 147 -5.99 -13.01 -7.16
CA VAL A 147 -5.97 -12.56 -5.75
C VAL A 147 -4.97 -11.42 -5.54
N LYS A 148 -3.79 -11.49 -6.16
CA LYS A 148 -2.79 -10.41 -6.12
C LYS A 148 -3.27 -9.13 -6.81
N ALA A 149 -3.99 -9.27 -7.92
CA ALA A 149 -4.58 -8.13 -8.63
C ALA A 149 -5.72 -7.48 -7.83
N ILE A 150 -6.54 -8.29 -7.16
CA ILE A 150 -7.57 -7.84 -6.21
C ILE A 150 -6.91 -7.11 -5.03
N GLU A 151 -5.88 -7.70 -4.43
CA GLU A 151 -5.17 -7.06 -3.32
C GLU A 151 -4.55 -5.72 -3.75
N LEU A 152 -3.99 -5.59 -4.95
CA LEU A 152 -3.48 -4.31 -5.45
C LEU A 152 -4.57 -3.22 -5.50
N MET A 153 -5.80 -3.55 -5.90
CA MET A 153 -6.86 -2.57 -6.12
C MET A 153 -7.71 -2.28 -4.89
N TYR A 154 -7.88 -3.29 -4.02
CA TYR A 154 -8.78 -3.23 -2.86
C TYR A 154 -8.04 -3.33 -1.52
N HIS A 155 -6.72 -3.54 -1.54
CA HIS A 155 -5.86 -3.79 -0.37
C HIS A 155 -6.35 -4.92 0.53
N SER A 156 -7.28 -5.73 0.04
CA SER A 156 -8.01 -6.76 0.79
C SER A 156 -8.66 -7.72 -0.20
N MET A 157 -9.31 -8.77 0.30
CA MET A 157 -10.09 -9.71 -0.51
C MET A 157 -11.60 -9.52 -0.25
N PRO A 158 -12.28 -8.61 -0.96
CA PRO A 158 -13.73 -8.42 -0.83
C PRO A 158 -14.50 -9.63 -1.38
N ALA A 159 -15.60 -9.99 -0.72
CA ALA A 159 -16.42 -11.15 -1.09
C ALA A 159 -16.95 -11.08 -2.53
N SER A 160 -17.24 -9.87 -3.03
CA SER A 160 -17.73 -9.63 -4.39
C SER A 160 -16.73 -9.97 -5.48
N GLU A 161 -15.42 -9.96 -5.19
CA GLU A 161 -14.37 -10.22 -6.19
C GLU A 161 -13.92 -11.67 -6.22
N ILE A 162 -14.29 -12.46 -5.21
CA ILE A 162 -13.84 -13.84 -5.04
C ILE A 162 -14.30 -14.73 -6.18
N GLN A 163 -15.51 -14.50 -6.70
CA GLN A 163 -16.03 -15.27 -7.84
C GLN A 163 -15.16 -15.11 -9.10
N ASN A 164 -14.47 -13.98 -9.25
CA ASN A 164 -13.58 -13.78 -10.39
C ASN A 164 -12.32 -14.66 -10.31
N CYS A 165 -11.99 -15.23 -9.15
CA CYS A 165 -10.84 -16.10 -8.93
C CYS A 165 -11.12 -17.59 -9.18
N PHE A 166 -12.31 -17.94 -9.66
CA PHE A 166 -12.67 -19.30 -10.05
C PHE A 166 -12.84 -19.42 -11.57
N PRO A 167 -12.42 -20.54 -12.18
CA PRO A 167 -12.72 -20.80 -13.58
C PRO A 167 -14.23 -20.96 -13.80
N LYS A 168 -14.75 -20.52 -14.95
CA LYS A 168 -16.20 -20.56 -15.22
C LYS A 168 -16.82 -21.97 -15.35
N HIS A 169 -16.05 -22.95 -15.82
CA HIS A 169 -16.54 -24.33 -15.98
C HIS A 169 -16.77 -25.03 -14.63
N VAL A 170 -16.27 -24.43 -13.55
CA VAL A 170 -16.40 -24.95 -12.21
C VAL A 170 -17.78 -24.56 -11.66
N THR A 171 -18.80 -25.33 -12.06
CA THR A 171 -20.21 -25.08 -11.74
C THR A 171 -20.69 -25.85 -10.50
N ASN A 172 -20.01 -26.94 -10.13
CA ASN A 172 -20.40 -27.87 -9.07
C ASN A 172 -19.23 -28.16 -8.11
N ILE A 173 -18.71 -27.14 -7.42
CA ILE A 173 -17.81 -27.38 -6.28
C ILE A 173 -18.67 -27.67 -5.05
N GLY A 174 -18.32 -28.73 -4.31
CA GLY A 174 -18.94 -29.00 -3.01
C GLY A 174 -18.81 -27.79 -2.08
N LYS A 175 -19.85 -27.47 -1.30
CA LYS A 175 -19.85 -26.28 -0.42
C LYS A 175 -18.60 -26.17 0.47
N ARG A 176 -18.04 -27.30 0.92
CA ARG A 176 -16.82 -27.36 1.75
C ARG A 176 -15.58 -26.89 0.99
N ASP A 177 -15.44 -27.27 -0.26
CA ASP A 177 -14.28 -26.92 -1.09
C ASP A 177 -14.29 -25.44 -1.49
N ILE A 178 -15.47 -24.85 -1.75
CA ILE A 178 -15.61 -23.39 -1.95
C ILE A 178 -15.14 -22.63 -0.71
N VAL A 179 -15.55 -23.09 0.47
CA VAL A 179 -15.16 -22.47 1.74
C VAL A 179 -13.66 -22.60 1.97
N SER A 180 -13.08 -23.77 1.70
CA SER A 180 -11.64 -24.00 1.79
C SER A 180 -10.85 -23.08 0.86
N ALA A 181 -11.22 -23.04 -0.42
CA ALA A 181 -10.59 -22.16 -1.42
C ALA A 181 -10.71 -20.67 -1.03
N PHE A 182 -11.86 -20.24 -0.50
CA PHE A 182 -12.06 -18.89 0.01
C PHE A 182 -11.07 -18.53 1.14
N TYR A 183 -10.87 -19.44 2.10
CA TYR A 183 -9.92 -19.23 3.19
C TYR A 183 -8.48 -19.13 2.66
N GLU A 184 -8.11 -19.98 1.71
CA GLU A 184 -6.79 -19.93 1.08
C GLU A 184 -6.57 -18.64 0.28
N MET A 185 -7.58 -18.15 -0.46
CA MET A 185 -7.50 -16.84 -1.14
C MET A 185 -7.30 -15.69 -0.15
N LYS A 186 -8.07 -15.66 0.95
CA LYS A 186 -7.92 -14.63 2.00
C LYS A 186 -6.55 -14.70 2.67
N ARG A 187 -6.07 -15.90 2.95
CA ARG A 187 -4.73 -16.13 3.52
C ARG A 187 -3.64 -15.64 2.57
N HIS A 188 -3.77 -15.94 1.28
CA HIS A 188 -2.83 -15.49 0.26
C HIS A 188 -2.83 -13.95 0.14
N SER A 189 -4.00 -13.32 0.05
CA SER A 189 -4.13 -11.85 0.05
C SER A 189 -3.47 -11.24 1.30
N SER A 190 -3.73 -11.80 2.49
CA SER A 190 -3.13 -11.31 3.74
C SER A 190 -1.60 -11.45 3.76
N ALA A 191 -1.06 -12.51 3.16
CA ALA A 191 0.38 -12.71 3.03
C ALA A 191 1.01 -11.68 2.07
N VAL A 192 0.33 -11.39 0.95
CA VAL A 192 0.72 -10.35 0.00
C VAL A 192 0.73 -8.97 0.68
N THR A 193 -0.33 -8.59 1.39
CA THR A 193 -0.39 -7.33 2.14
C THR A 193 0.74 -7.22 3.18
N ARG A 194 1.03 -8.29 3.93
CA ARG A 194 2.14 -8.30 4.89
C ARG A 194 3.48 -8.05 4.21
N ALA A 195 3.75 -8.75 3.10
CA ALA A 195 4.96 -8.57 2.31
C ALA A 195 5.06 -7.14 1.76
N THR A 196 3.96 -6.55 1.30
CA THR A 196 3.89 -5.15 0.86
C THR A 196 4.25 -4.21 1.99
N LEU A 197 3.68 -4.36 3.19
CA LEU A 197 3.98 -3.46 4.32
C LEU A 197 5.40 -3.64 4.88
N ASP A 198 5.96 -4.84 4.79
CA ASP A 198 7.37 -5.08 5.14
C ASP A 198 8.31 -4.39 4.14
N ARG A 199 8.01 -4.48 2.84
CA ARG A 199 8.71 -3.71 1.80
C ARG A 199 8.48 -2.20 1.97
N GLY A 200 7.26 -1.80 2.34
CA GLY A 200 6.89 -0.41 2.63
C GLY A 200 7.71 0.18 3.76
N PHE A 201 7.96 -0.57 4.83
CA PHE A 201 8.83 -0.12 5.92
C PHE A 201 10.27 0.15 5.45
N LEU A 202 10.86 -0.80 4.71
CA LEU A 202 12.23 -0.65 4.18
C LEU A 202 12.33 0.52 3.20
N LEU A 203 11.35 0.65 2.31
CA LEU A 203 11.26 1.75 1.37
C LEU A 203 11.11 3.09 2.10
N SER A 204 10.27 3.15 3.12
CA SER A 204 10.07 4.37 3.92
C SER A 204 11.37 4.81 4.57
N CYS A 205 12.09 3.90 5.23
CA CYS A 205 13.39 4.21 5.83
C CYS A 205 14.37 4.79 4.80
N SER A 206 14.46 4.17 3.62
CA SER A 206 15.32 4.65 2.54
C SER A 206 14.90 6.02 2.00
N ILE A 207 13.61 6.25 1.78
CA ILE A 207 13.11 7.51 1.21
C ILE A 207 13.26 8.65 2.20
N ILE A 208 13.00 8.40 3.48
CA ILE A 208 13.18 9.41 4.53
C ILE A 208 14.65 9.72 4.76
N GLU A 209 15.55 8.73 4.70
CA GLU A 209 17.00 8.98 4.76
C GLU A 209 17.47 9.87 3.61
N GLU A 210 16.94 9.68 2.41
CA GLU A 210 17.26 10.52 1.25
C GLU A 210 16.61 11.90 1.35
N ALA A 211 15.33 11.97 1.69
CA ALA A 211 14.59 13.22 1.82
C ALA A 211 15.18 14.12 2.92
N ALA A 212 15.66 13.55 4.02
CA ALA A 212 16.29 14.30 5.11
C ALA A 212 17.57 15.04 4.70
N LYS A 213 18.15 14.72 3.53
CA LYS A 213 19.29 15.47 2.96
C LYS A 213 18.85 16.74 2.24
N SER A 214 17.57 16.87 1.90
CA SER A 214 17.04 18.10 1.32
C SER A 214 16.87 19.16 2.42
N GLY A 215 17.16 20.43 2.08
CA GLY A 215 17.10 21.53 3.04
C GLY A 215 15.68 21.90 3.46
N ASP A 216 14.67 21.51 2.67
CA ASP A 216 13.26 21.87 2.82
C ASP A 216 12.41 20.77 3.50
N PHE A 217 12.94 19.55 3.69
CA PHE A 217 12.12 18.42 4.14
C PHE A 217 11.46 18.64 5.51
N LEU A 218 12.16 19.27 6.45
CA LEU A 218 11.59 19.59 7.77
C LEU A 218 10.41 20.56 7.64
N GLU A 219 10.58 21.65 6.89
CA GLU A 219 9.54 22.66 6.67
C GLU A 219 8.30 22.03 6.02
N GLU A 220 8.51 21.20 5.00
CA GLU A 220 7.44 20.47 4.32
C GLU A 220 6.67 19.54 5.28
N MET A 221 7.35 18.93 6.27
CA MET A 221 6.73 18.04 7.27
C MET A 221 6.08 18.77 8.46
N GLU A 222 6.36 20.06 8.63
CA GLU A 222 5.73 20.92 9.64
C GLU A 222 4.39 21.51 9.16
N HIS A 223 4.10 21.43 7.86
CA HIS A 223 2.86 21.91 7.26
C HIS A 223 1.61 21.25 7.88
N ASP A 224 0.54 22.00 8.10
CA ASP A 224 -0.68 21.52 8.81
C ASP A 224 -1.46 20.44 8.04
N ASP A 225 -1.46 20.52 6.71
CA ASP A 225 -2.18 19.61 5.82
C ASP A 225 -1.42 18.29 5.57
N ASP A 226 -2.07 17.16 5.88
CA ASP A 226 -1.59 15.81 5.58
C ASP A 226 -1.32 15.61 4.08
N LEU A 227 -2.17 16.14 3.19
CA LEU A 227 -2.00 15.95 1.75
C LEU A 227 -0.78 16.69 1.22
N HIS A 228 -0.47 17.85 1.76
CA HIS A 228 0.76 18.58 1.47
C HIS A 228 1.99 17.76 1.85
N ARG A 229 2.01 17.20 3.07
CA ARG A 229 3.10 16.34 3.56
C ARG A 229 3.28 15.08 2.70
N ILE A 230 2.17 14.42 2.34
CA ILE A 230 2.18 13.27 1.43
C ILE A 230 2.73 13.67 0.05
N SER A 231 2.38 14.85 -0.45
CA SER A 231 2.87 15.38 -1.72
C SER A 231 4.38 15.66 -1.69
N ALA A 232 4.91 16.19 -0.59
CA ALA A 232 6.34 16.39 -0.41
C ALA A 232 7.11 15.06 -0.47
N ILE A 233 6.61 14.00 0.19
CA ILE A 233 7.18 12.64 0.11
C ILE A 233 7.13 12.10 -1.33
N ASN A 234 6.02 12.32 -2.05
CA ASN A 234 5.83 11.85 -3.41
C ASN A 234 6.92 12.35 -4.38
N ARG A 235 7.57 13.49 -4.11
CA ARG A 235 8.68 14.04 -4.93
C ARG A 235 9.89 13.10 -4.99
N PHE A 236 10.09 12.27 -3.98
CA PHE A 236 11.19 11.31 -3.89
C PHE A 236 10.84 9.93 -4.48
N ILE A 237 9.59 9.72 -4.92
CA ILE A 237 9.11 8.43 -5.39
C ILE A 237 9.26 8.31 -6.90
N ARG A 238 9.97 7.26 -7.32
CA ARG A 238 10.13 6.85 -8.72
C ARG A 238 9.40 5.54 -9.00
N PRO A 239 9.12 5.20 -10.28
CA PRO A 239 8.44 3.94 -10.63
C PRO A 239 9.10 2.70 -10.02
N GLU A 240 10.42 2.65 -9.92
CA GLU A 240 11.13 1.48 -9.39
C GLU A 240 10.87 1.28 -7.88
N HIS A 241 10.60 2.36 -7.14
CA HIS A 241 10.16 2.30 -5.74
C HIS A 241 8.78 1.65 -5.62
N ILE A 242 7.87 1.99 -6.54
CA ILE A 242 6.52 1.43 -6.59
C ILE A 242 6.59 -0.04 -6.98
N LYS A 243 7.42 -0.39 -7.97
CA LYS A 243 7.68 -1.79 -8.33
C LYS A 243 8.23 -2.60 -7.17
N TYR A 244 9.15 -2.03 -6.39
CA TYR A 244 9.65 -2.65 -5.18
C TYR A 244 8.54 -2.82 -4.13
N LEU A 245 7.68 -1.81 -3.90
CA LEU A 245 6.59 -1.88 -2.93
C LEU A 245 5.49 -2.88 -3.30
N PHE A 246 5.21 -3.07 -4.58
CA PHE A 246 4.14 -3.96 -5.09
C PHE A 246 4.65 -5.12 -5.95
N SER A 247 5.87 -5.61 -5.69
CA SER A 247 6.53 -6.66 -6.48
C SER A 247 5.72 -7.96 -6.59
N ASP A 248 4.98 -8.35 -5.55
CA ASP A 248 4.11 -9.54 -5.64
C ASP A 248 2.90 -9.32 -6.53
N GLN A 249 2.33 -8.12 -6.50
CA GLN A 249 1.18 -7.71 -7.29
C GLN A 249 1.57 -7.51 -8.75
N PHE A 250 2.77 -6.99 -9.02
CA PHE A 250 3.30 -6.85 -10.37
C PHE A 250 3.70 -8.18 -11.04
N LYS A 251 3.63 -9.31 -10.32
CA LYS A 251 3.63 -10.66 -10.94
C LYS A 251 2.30 -10.99 -11.62
N ALA A 252 1.25 -10.20 -11.37
CA ALA A 252 -0.08 -10.36 -11.93
C ALA A 252 -0.51 -9.16 -12.76
N VAL A 253 -0.20 -7.94 -12.32
CA VAL A 253 -0.54 -6.69 -13.02
C VAL A 253 0.68 -6.16 -13.76
N SER A 254 0.52 -5.67 -14.99
CA SER A 254 1.65 -5.18 -15.79
C SER A 254 2.19 -3.85 -15.26
N HIS A 255 3.38 -3.90 -14.64
CA HIS A 255 4.16 -2.70 -14.30
C HIS A 255 4.50 -1.88 -15.54
N HIS A 256 4.93 -2.56 -16.62
CA HIS A 256 5.36 -1.93 -17.87
C HIS A 256 4.23 -1.13 -18.49
N PHE A 257 3.01 -1.68 -18.55
CA PHE A 257 1.85 -0.93 -19.02
C PHE A 257 1.62 0.37 -18.22
N ILE A 258 1.60 0.28 -16.87
CA ILE A 258 1.22 1.41 -16.01
C ILE A 258 2.28 2.52 -16.03
N PHE A 259 3.56 2.15 -16.00
CA PHE A 259 4.69 3.08 -15.90
C PHE A 259 5.42 3.32 -17.23
N HIS A 260 4.82 2.94 -18.37
CA HIS A 260 5.35 3.33 -19.68
C HIS A 260 5.26 4.84 -19.89
N ASN A 261 6.29 5.44 -20.49
CA ASN A 261 6.41 6.90 -20.59
C ASN A 261 5.56 7.50 -21.71
N PHE A 262 5.28 6.74 -22.78
CA PHE A 262 4.57 7.27 -23.92
C PHE A 262 3.04 7.23 -23.71
N ALA A 263 2.36 8.23 -24.28
CA ALA A 263 0.90 8.23 -24.33
C ALA A 263 0.41 7.11 -25.24
N ARG A 264 -0.72 6.50 -24.90
CA ARG A 264 -1.33 5.45 -25.72
C ARG A 264 -2.23 6.05 -26.79
N THR A 265 -2.30 5.38 -27.94
CA THR A 265 -3.18 5.80 -29.05
C THR A 265 -4.66 5.66 -28.67
N ASP A 266 -5.02 4.61 -27.92
CA ASP A 266 -6.38 4.45 -27.37
C ASP A 266 -6.54 5.34 -26.10
N PRO A 267 -7.48 6.32 -26.12
CA PRO A 267 -7.73 7.20 -24.98
C PRO A 267 -8.22 6.47 -23.72
N GLN A 268 -8.94 5.35 -23.86
CA GLN A 268 -9.42 4.59 -22.71
C GLN A 268 -8.29 3.84 -22.02
N GLU A 269 -7.37 3.26 -22.80
CA GLU A 269 -6.17 2.64 -22.27
C GLU A 269 -5.25 3.67 -21.61
N ASP A 270 -5.10 4.85 -22.22
CA ASP A 270 -4.28 5.91 -21.65
C ASP A 270 -4.87 6.45 -20.34
N LYS A 271 -6.19 6.64 -20.29
CA LYS A 271 -6.91 7.02 -19.07
C LYS A 271 -6.73 5.97 -17.98
N LEU A 272 -6.88 4.68 -18.30
CA LEU A 272 -6.65 3.59 -17.36
C LEU A 272 -5.20 3.61 -16.83
N ARG A 273 -4.21 3.75 -17.71
CA ARG A 273 -2.79 3.84 -17.35
C ARG A 273 -2.54 4.98 -16.37
N MET A 274 -3.08 6.17 -16.65
CA MET A 274 -2.93 7.36 -15.81
C MET A 274 -3.67 7.22 -14.47
N ASP A 275 -4.88 6.66 -14.47
CA ASP A 275 -5.66 6.37 -13.25
C ASP A 275 -4.88 5.41 -12.33
N LEU A 276 -4.34 4.31 -12.86
CA LEU A 276 -3.55 3.34 -12.10
C LEU A 276 -2.23 3.94 -11.59
N ARG A 277 -1.56 4.77 -12.40
CA ARG A 277 -0.37 5.49 -11.98
C ARG A 277 -0.66 6.44 -10.83
N LYS A 278 -1.75 7.21 -10.90
CA LYS A 278 -2.22 8.11 -9.83
C LYS A 278 -2.50 7.32 -8.56
N TYR A 279 -3.27 6.23 -8.66
CA TYR A 279 -3.59 5.33 -7.55
C TYR A 279 -2.34 4.82 -6.82
N LEU A 280 -1.39 4.23 -7.57
CA LEU A 280 -0.20 3.61 -6.99
C LEU A 280 0.78 4.63 -6.42
N ARG A 281 0.95 5.78 -7.07
CA ARG A 281 1.79 6.87 -6.52
C ARG A 281 1.23 7.41 -5.23
N PHE A 282 -0.06 7.72 -5.20
CA PHE A 282 -0.74 8.20 -3.99
C PHE A 282 -0.61 7.16 -2.87
N THR A 283 -0.90 5.90 -3.16
CA THR A 283 -0.81 4.81 -2.19
C THR A 283 0.59 4.65 -1.62
N THR A 284 1.61 4.65 -2.48
CA THR A 284 3.01 4.52 -2.05
C THR A 284 3.42 5.68 -1.14
N SER A 285 3.06 6.91 -1.53
CA SER A 285 3.38 8.13 -0.77
C SER A 285 2.74 8.10 0.61
N HIS A 286 1.49 7.66 0.68
CA HIS A 286 0.73 7.57 1.91
C HIS A 286 1.27 6.48 2.85
N VAL A 287 1.60 5.29 2.33
CA VAL A 287 2.27 4.24 3.11
C VAL A 287 3.58 4.75 3.72
N ILE A 288 4.39 5.48 2.95
CA ILE A 288 5.64 6.06 3.45
C ILE A 288 5.38 7.11 4.53
N TYR A 289 4.41 7.99 4.32
CA TYR A 289 3.98 8.99 5.28
C TYR A 289 3.52 8.36 6.61
N ASP A 290 2.71 7.30 6.55
CA ASP A 290 2.23 6.60 7.74
C ASP A 290 3.37 5.90 8.50
N PHE A 291 4.30 5.26 7.78
CA PHE A 291 5.50 4.71 8.42
C PHE A 291 6.35 5.80 9.07
N LEU A 292 6.51 6.95 8.42
CA LEU A 292 7.18 8.10 9.01
C LEU A 292 6.48 8.50 10.33
N ARG A 293 5.20 8.85 10.25
CA ARG A 293 4.39 9.37 11.36
C ARG A 293 4.26 8.41 12.54
N PHE A 294 4.07 7.12 12.28
CA PHE A 294 3.74 6.16 13.34
C PHE A 294 4.91 5.31 13.80
N VAL A 295 5.90 5.04 12.94
CA VAL A 295 6.94 4.03 13.23
C VAL A 295 8.34 4.63 13.32
N ILE A 296 8.69 5.55 12.42
CA ILE A 296 10.05 6.09 12.30
C ILE A 296 10.22 7.29 13.23
N SER A 297 9.29 8.24 13.22
CA SER A 297 9.36 9.47 14.02
C SER A 297 9.48 9.16 15.52
N VAL A 298 10.43 9.83 16.17
CA VAL A 298 10.64 9.75 17.61
C VAL A 298 9.54 10.50 18.35
N LYS A 299 8.92 9.82 19.31
CA LYS A 299 8.08 10.44 20.34
C LYS A 299 8.82 10.48 21.68
N GLN A 300 8.38 11.34 22.59
CA GLN A 300 8.98 11.42 23.93
C GLN A 300 8.93 10.05 24.61
N GLY A 301 10.09 9.59 25.11
CA GLY A 301 10.23 8.26 25.74
C GLY A 301 10.42 7.10 24.76
N ASP A 302 10.48 7.35 23.45
CA ASP A 302 10.84 6.32 22.48
C ASP A 302 12.31 5.89 22.63
N LYS A 303 12.57 4.63 22.27
CA LYS A 303 13.91 4.06 22.19
C LYS A 303 14.72 4.67 21.04
N ASP A 304 16.03 4.66 21.18
CA ASP A 304 16.99 5.11 20.16
C ASP A 304 16.98 4.27 18.87
N ILE A 305 16.39 3.08 18.91
CA ILE A 305 16.26 2.16 17.77
C ILE A 305 14.78 1.98 17.41
N ILE A 306 14.50 1.87 16.11
CA ILE A 306 13.16 1.59 15.59
C ILE A 306 12.73 0.18 15.98
N ASP A 307 11.56 0.05 16.60
CA ASP A 307 10.94 -1.24 16.81
C ASP A 307 10.23 -1.71 15.54
N LYS A 308 10.95 -2.51 14.74
CA LYS A 308 10.45 -3.07 13.47
C LYS A 308 9.20 -3.94 13.65
N LYS A 309 8.93 -4.50 14.83
CA LYS A 309 7.75 -5.34 15.10
C LYS A 309 6.77 -4.68 16.06
N GLY A 310 6.96 -3.38 16.33
CA GLY A 310 6.19 -2.65 17.32
C GLY A 310 4.71 -2.53 16.99
N PRO A 311 3.86 -2.33 18.01
CA PRO A 311 2.41 -2.29 17.86
C PRO A 311 1.94 -1.15 16.94
N ARG A 312 2.72 -0.07 16.80
CA ARG A 312 2.37 1.07 15.95
C ARG A 312 2.23 0.73 14.45
N ARG A 313 2.76 -0.41 13.99
CA ARG A 313 2.53 -0.91 12.61
C ARG A 313 1.06 -1.24 12.34
N ILE A 314 0.27 -1.49 13.37
CA ILE A 314 -1.17 -1.74 13.21
C ILE A 314 -1.87 -0.53 12.58
N LEU A 315 -1.46 0.69 12.94
CA LEU A 315 -2.03 1.93 12.40
C LEU A 315 -1.73 2.07 10.90
N VAL A 316 -0.48 1.79 10.50
CA VAL A 316 -0.07 1.81 9.08
C VAL A 316 -0.88 0.79 8.28
N ARG A 317 -1.08 -0.42 8.83
CA ARG A 317 -1.85 -1.47 8.18
C ARG A 317 -3.33 -1.09 8.05
N ASP A 318 -3.92 -0.56 9.11
CA ASP A 318 -5.34 -0.21 9.12
C ASP A 318 -5.64 0.97 8.18
N ASN A 319 -4.71 1.92 8.05
CA ASN A 319 -4.76 2.97 7.04
C ASN A 319 -4.59 2.42 5.62
N TYR A 320 -3.66 1.49 5.40
CA TYR A 320 -3.50 0.81 4.11
C TYR A 320 -4.82 0.17 3.66
N TYR A 321 -5.55 -0.54 4.53
CA TYR A 321 -6.82 -1.18 4.17
C TYR A 321 -7.93 -0.23 3.70
N VAL A 322 -8.00 0.99 4.24
CA VAL A 322 -9.06 1.97 3.89
C VAL A 322 -8.67 2.90 2.73
N MET A 323 -7.40 2.90 2.36
CA MET A 323 -6.84 3.78 1.34
C MET A 323 -7.50 3.69 -0.03
N PRO A 324 -7.92 2.50 -0.54
CA PRO A 324 -8.58 2.42 -1.84
C PRO A 324 -9.88 3.22 -1.93
N GLY A 325 -10.53 3.50 -0.79
CA GLY A 325 -11.73 4.33 -0.69
C GLY A 325 -11.47 5.80 -0.37
N SER A 326 -10.22 6.23 -0.24
CA SER A 326 -9.85 7.54 0.32
C SER A 326 -9.08 8.41 -0.68
N GLY A 327 -9.30 9.73 -0.63
CA GLY A 327 -8.56 10.73 -1.41
C GLY A 327 -8.51 10.43 -2.92
N PRO A 328 -7.40 10.77 -3.60
CA PRO A 328 -7.16 10.48 -5.02
C PRO A 328 -7.31 9.00 -5.41
N ALA A 329 -7.05 8.06 -4.50
CA ALA A 329 -7.25 6.63 -4.78
C ALA A 329 -8.75 6.27 -4.83
N GLY A 330 -9.59 6.96 -4.05
CA GLY A 330 -11.05 6.83 -4.05
C GLY A 330 -11.71 7.12 -5.40
N GLU A 331 -11.14 8.04 -6.18
CA GLU A 331 -11.66 8.46 -7.49
C GLU A 331 -11.42 7.45 -8.61
N VAL A 332 -10.43 6.57 -8.45
CA VAL A 332 -10.08 5.58 -9.46
C VAL A 332 -11.11 4.45 -9.46
N TYR A 333 -11.73 4.16 -10.60
CA TYR A 333 -12.72 3.08 -10.69
C TYR A 333 -12.10 1.71 -10.31
N LYS A 334 -12.78 0.92 -9.48
CA LYS A 334 -12.27 -0.39 -9.05
C LYS A 334 -12.95 -1.48 -9.85
N SER A 335 -12.16 -2.17 -10.64
CA SER A 335 -12.57 -3.36 -11.38
C SER A 335 -11.31 -4.11 -11.78
N ILE A 336 -11.21 -5.37 -11.37
CA ILE A 336 -10.06 -6.17 -11.76
C ILE A 336 -10.09 -6.55 -13.24
N LYS A 337 -11.27 -6.60 -13.86
CA LYS A 337 -11.45 -6.97 -15.27
C LYS A 337 -10.71 -6.04 -16.24
N ARG A 338 -10.56 -4.77 -15.86
CA ARG A 338 -9.83 -3.76 -16.65
C ARG A 338 -8.35 -3.67 -16.30
N LEU A 339 -7.83 -4.48 -15.37
CA LEU A 339 -6.42 -4.41 -15.05
C LEU A 339 -5.58 -5.00 -16.20
N PRO A 340 -4.44 -4.38 -16.52
CA PRO A 340 -3.51 -4.93 -17.49
C PRO A 340 -2.81 -6.14 -16.88
N ALA A 341 -2.97 -7.31 -17.48
CA ALA A 341 -2.29 -8.52 -17.05
C ALA A 341 -0.78 -8.42 -17.31
N ALA A 342 0.03 -8.92 -16.39
CA ALA A 342 1.47 -9.02 -16.54
C ALA A 342 1.85 -10.01 -17.66
N GLU A 343 3.03 -9.84 -18.23
CA GLU A 343 3.59 -10.84 -19.15
C GLU A 343 3.72 -12.20 -18.45
N GLY A 344 3.35 -13.28 -19.14
CA GLY A 344 3.30 -14.61 -18.54
C GLY A 344 2.18 -14.76 -17.51
N PHE A 345 1.06 -14.05 -17.64
CA PHE A 345 -0.10 -14.25 -16.76
C PHE A 345 -0.59 -15.71 -16.76
N ASP A 346 -0.49 -16.41 -17.89
CA ASP A 346 -0.91 -17.82 -18.04
C ASP A 346 0.22 -18.84 -17.89
N THR A 347 1.47 -18.40 -17.65
CA THR A 347 2.53 -19.37 -17.41
C THR A 347 2.23 -20.08 -16.09
N HIS A 348 1.84 -21.36 -16.24
CA HIS A 348 1.56 -22.30 -15.17
C HIS A 348 2.87 -22.53 -14.43
N SER A 349 3.13 -21.76 -13.38
CA SER A 349 4.16 -22.12 -12.41
C SER A 349 3.69 -23.42 -11.77
N ARG A 350 4.26 -24.54 -12.25
CA ARG A 350 4.06 -25.89 -11.72
C ARG A 350 3.96 -25.85 -10.21
N THR A 351 2.80 -26.27 -9.68
CA THR A 351 2.60 -26.86 -8.35
C THR A 351 3.38 -26.22 -7.20
N MET A 352 2.70 -25.43 -6.36
CA MET A 352 2.99 -25.50 -4.93
C MET A 352 2.49 -26.85 -4.40
N SER A 353 3.28 -27.91 -4.59
CA SER A 353 3.06 -29.15 -3.83
C SER A 353 3.58 -28.90 -2.41
N ILE A 354 2.69 -28.61 -1.48
CA ILE A 354 3.03 -28.69 -0.06
C ILE A 354 2.86 -30.15 0.34
N GLY A 355 3.99 -30.86 0.45
CA GLY A 355 4.11 -32.10 1.22
C GLY A 355 3.76 -33.39 0.47
N GLY A 356 4.76 -34.26 0.31
CA GLY A 356 4.57 -35.64 -0.13
C GLY A 356 5.81 -36.19 -0.81
N THR A 357 6.84 -36.54 -0.03
CA THR A 357 7.92 -37.41 -0.51
C THR A 357 7.31 -38.73 -0.96
N THR A 358 7.21 -38.92 -2.27
CA THR A 358 7.05 -40.26 -2.86
C THR A 358 8.35 -40.58 -3.59
N THR A 359 9.11 -41.47 -2.97
CA THR A 359 10.20 -42.22 -3.58
C THR A 359 9.70 -42.84 -4.88
N VAL A 360 10.37 -42.52 -5.98
CA VAL A 360 10.17 -43.16 -7.28
C VAL A 360 10.88 -44.51 -7.23
N GLU A 361 10.14 -45.61 -7.08
CA GLU A 361 10.65 -46.92 -7.44
C GLU A 361 10.74 -47.00 -8.97
N LYS A 362 11.97 -47.13 -9.47
CA LYS A 362 12.24 -47.54 -10.85
C LYS A 362 11.96 -49.03 -10.96
N THR A 363 10.91 -49.41 -11.68
CA THR A 363 10.79 -50.77 -12.21
C THR A 363 11.53 -50.87 -13.55
N THR A 364 12.21 -52.00 -13.71
CA THR A 364 13.20 -52.32 -14.75
C THR A 364 12.54 -52.79 -16.03
#